data_AF-A0A062WYA6-F1
#
_entry.id   AF-A0A062WYA6-F1
#
_cell.length_a   1.000
_cell.length_b   1.000
_cell.length_c   1.000
_cell.angle_alpha   90.00
_cell.angle_beta   90.00
_cell.angle_gamma   90.00
#
_symmetry.space_group_name_H-M   'P 1'
#
loop_
_entity.id
_entity.type
_entity.pdbx_description
1 polymer ?
#
loop_
_entity_poly.entity_id
_entity_poly.type
_entity_poly.pdbx_seq_one_letter_code
_entity_poly.pdbx_strand_id
1 'polypeptide(L)'
;MAQRVRARRLTGEESRQVQAIVRRGTHSSVRARRATIIMASAGGTTVPAIARLVAADEGTVRDVIHRFNEIGLACLDPRWAGGRPRRISCEDEAFIIAVARTRPTKLGRPFTHWSLRKLADYLGDNPDRVVTVGRERLRQLLGHHRISFQRTRTWKEFTDPDKEGNSTGSST
;
A
#
# COMPACT_ATOMS: atom_id res chain seq x y z
N MET A 1 20.56 -31.53 8.93
CA MET A 1 21.86 -30.86 8.80
C MET A 1 21.64 -29.61 7.95
N ALA A 2 21.61 -28.40 8.54
CA ALA A 2 21.38 -27.16 7.77
C ALA A 2 22.61 -26.83 6.91
N GLN A 3 22.42 -26.65 5.62
CA GLN A 3 23.49 -26.41 4.66
C GLN A 3 24.18 -25.06 4.98
N ARG A 4 25.51 -25.05 5.01
CA ARG A 4 26.29 -23.84 5.29
C ARG A 4 26.14 -22.87 4.12
N VAL A 5 25.31 -21.84 4.29
CA VAL A 5 25.15 -20.77 3.29
C VAL A 5 26.42 -19.93 3.27
N ARG A 6 27.05 -19.84 2.09
CA ARG A 6 28.25 -19.02 1.85
C ARG A 6 28.05 -18.14 0.62
N ALA A 7 28.63 -16.94 0.68
CA ALA A 7 28.70 -16.06 -0.48
C ALA A 7 29.56 -16.72 -1.56
N ARG A 8 29.13 -16.59 -2.83
CA ARG A 8 29.95 -16.98 -3.98
C ARG A 8 31.29 -16.25 -3.96
N ARG A 9 32.29 -16.80 -4.66
CA ARG A 9 33.61 -16.16 -4.78
C ARG A 9 33.42 -14.73 -5.31
N LEU A 10 33.88 -13.75 -4.54
CA LEU A 10 33.90 -12.35 -4.96
C LEU A 10 34.92 -12.19 -6.08
N THR A 11 34.54 -11.47 -7.14
CA THR A 11 35.52 -11.02 -8.13
C THR A 11 36.42 -9.94 -7.50
N GLY A 12 37.59 -9.69 -8.11
CA GLY A 12 38.53 -8.68 -7.61
C GLY A 12 37.92 -7.27 -7.58
N GLU A 13 37.06 -6.95 -8.53
CA GLU A 13 36.33 -5.68 -8.57
C GLU A 13 35.26 -5.60 -7.47
N GLU A 14 34.47 -6.66 -7.29
CA GLU A 14 33.45 -6.71 -6.23
C GLU A 14 34.08 -6.58 -4.84
N SER A 15 35.22 -7.24 -4.62
CA SER A 15 35.98 -7.15 -3.37
C SER A 15 36.40 -5.71 -3.05
N ARG A 16 36.91 -4.99 -4.06
CA ARG A 16 37.30 -3.57 -3.91
C ARG A 16 36.10 -2.68 -3.61
N GLN A 17 34.98 -2.89 -4.30
CA GLN A 17 33.77 -2.10 -4.09
C GLN A 17 33.17 -2.31 -2.70
N VAL A 18 33.06 -3.56 -2.24
CA VAL A 18 32.60 -3.90 -0.89
C VAL A 18 33.53 -3.30 0.16
N GLN A 19 34.85 -3.38 -0.03
CA GLN A 19 35.83 -2.79 0.88
C GLN A 19 35.75 -1.26 0.94
N ALA A 20 35.57 -0.59 -0.20
CA ALA A 20 35.37 0.85 -0.25
C ALA A 20 34.09 1.26 0.51
N ILE A 21 33.01 0.49 0.38
CA ILE A 21 31.73 0.74 1.07
C ILE A 21 31.88 0.56 2.59
N VAL A 22 32.53 -0.50 3.04
CA VAL A 22 32.79 -0.74 4.48
C VAL A 22 33.66 0.37 5.07
N ARG A 23 34.71 0.80 4.35
CA ARG A 23 35.62 1.87 4.82
C ARG A 23 35.01 3.26 4.81
N ARG A 24 34.15 3.58 3.82
CA ARG A 24 33.60 4.93 3.68
C ARG A 24 32.52 5.27 4.69
N GLY A 25 31.82 4.30 5.29
CA GLY A 25 30.96 4.48 6.48
C GLY A 25 29.78 5.47 6.42
N THR A 26 29.70 6.40 5.46
CA THR A 26 28.94 7.65 5.63
C THR A 26 27.57 7.70 4.96
N HIS A 27 27.23 6.83 4.00
CA HIS A 27 26.01 7.04 3.17
C HIS A 27 24.84 6.06 3.35
N SER A 28 25.01 4.92 4.05
CA SER A 28 23.89 4.05 4.44
C SER A 28 24.37 2.99 5.42
N SER A 29 23.96 3.08 6.68
CA SER A 29 24.29 2.08 7.72
C SER A 29 23.89 0.67 7.29
N VAL A 30 22.80 0.53 6.54
CA VAL A 30 22.31 -0.74 5.99
C VAL A 30 23.22 -1.25 4.88
N ARG A 31 23.66 -0.39 3.95
CA ARG A 31 24.55 -0.77 2.85
C ARG A 31 25.91 -1.22 3.37
N ALA A 32 26.48 -0.47 4.32
CA ALA A 32 27.73 -0.83 4.99
C ALA A 32 27.60 -2.16 5.75
N ARG A 33 26.52 -2.34 6.51
CA ARG A 33 26.24 -3.60 7.23
C ARG A 33 26.14 -4.81 6.29
N ARG A 34 25.41 -4.69 5.17
CA ARG A 34 25.31 -5.76 4.17
C ARG A 34 26.65 -6.07 3.50
N ALA A 35 27.46 -5.04 3.24
CA ALA A 35 28.81 -5.22 2.71
C ALA A 35 29.71 -5.98 3.69
N THR A 36 29.64 -5.66 5.00
CA THR A 36 30.35 -6.40 6.05
C THR A 36 29.93 -7.87 6.10
N ILE A 37 28.63 -8.17 5.98
CA ILE A 37 28.11 -9.54 5.93
C ILE A 37 28.73 -10.33 4.77
N ILE A 38 28.74 -9.75 3.56
CA ILE A 38 29.28 -10.41 2.36
C ILE A 38 30.78 -10.61 2.49
N MET A 39 31.51 -9.60 2.96
CA MET A 39 32.97 -9.69 3.17
C MET A 39 33.33 -10.78 4.17
N ALA A 40 32.64 -10.84 5.31
CA ALA A 40 32.90 -11.84 6.34
C ALA A 40 32.51 -13.25 5.87
N SER A 41 31.41 -13.39 5.11
CA SER A 41 31.00 -14.67 4.52
C SER A 41 32.01 -15.16 3.48
N ALA A 42 32.53 -14.28 2.63
CA ALA A 42 33.58 -14.60 1.66
C ALA A 42 34.91 -14.98 2.33
N GLY A 43 35.21 -14.38 3.49
CA GLY A 43 36.33 -14.77 4.36
C GLY A 43 36.13 -16.09 5.11
N GLY A 44 35.01 -16.79 4.90
CA GLY A 44 34.73 -18.09 5.51
C GLY A 44 34.18 -18.03 6.93
N THR A 45 33.84 -16.84 7.45
CA THR A 45 33.22 -16.67 8.76
C THR A 45 31.82 -17.31 8.78
N THR A 46 31.44 -17.90 9.92
CA THR A 46 30.15 -18.57 10.06
C THR A 46 29.01 -17.57 10.23
N VAL A 47 27.81 -17.92 9.74
CA VAL A 47 26.60 -17.09 9.86
C VAL A 47 26.34 -16.60 11.30
N PRO A 48 26.44 -17.43 12.36
CA PRO A 48 26.25 -16.98 13.74
C PRO A 48 27.30 -15.96 14.20
N ALA A 49 28.57 -16.12 13.77
CA ALA A 49 29.62 -15.16 14.09
C ALA A 49 29.41 -13.83 13.38
N ILE A 50 28.99 -13.86 12.11
CA ILE A 50 28.64 -12.66 11.34
C ILE A 50 27.44 -11.94 11.99
N ALA A 51 26.41 -12.68 12.38
CA ALA A 51 25.21 -12.14 13.03
C ALA A 51 25.58 -11.32 14.29
N ARG A 52 26.47 -11.86 15.13
CA ARG A 52 27.01 -11.15 16.30
C ARG A 52 27.83 -9.90 15.91
N LEU A 53 28.69 -10.01 14.90
CA LEU A 53 29.52 -8.89 14.41
C LEU A 53 28.68 -7.70 13.94
N VAL A 54 27.58 -7.96 13.23
CA VAL A 54 26.71 -6.92 12.67
C VAL A 54 25.46 -6.64 13.50
N ALA A 55 25.39 -7.17 14.73
CA ALA A 55 24.22 -7.08 15.62
C ALA A 55 22.88 -7.41 14.92
N ALA A 56 22.88 -8.44 14.06
CA ALA A 56 21.74 -8.88 13.25
C ALA A 56 21.23 -10.25 13.66
N ASP A 57 20.01 -10.58 13.25
CA ASP A 57 19.53 -11.96 13.27
C ASP A 57 20.21 -12.81 12.19
N GLU A 58 20.39 -14.11 12.45
CA GLU A 58 21.00 -15.04 11.50
C GLU A 58 20.21 -15.19 10.20
N GLY A 59 18.87 -15.09 10.26
CA GLY A 59 18.01 -15.10 9.07
C GLY A 59 18.34 -13.94 8.14
N THR A 60 18.54 -12.74 8.70
CA THR A 60 18.96 -11.56 7.91
C THR A 60 20.31 -11.79 7.22
N VAL A 61 21.25 -12.45 7.89
CA VAL A 61 22.56 -12.79 7.31
C VAL A 61 22.40 -13.80 6.17
N ARG A 62 21.60 -14.85 6.34
CA ARG A 62 21.33 -15.85 5.29
C ARG A 62 20.68 -15.19 4.07
N ASP A 63 19.66 -14.35 4.29
CA ASP A 63 18.94 -13.65 3.22
C ASP A 63 19.88 -12.77 2.39
N VAL A 64 20.78 -12.02 3.05
CA VAL A 64 21.76 -11.18 2.35
C VAL A 64 22.72 -12.03 1.51
N ILE A 65 23.18 -13.17 2.04
CA ILE A 65 24.06 -14.08 1.30
C ILE A 65 23.35 -14.70 0.10
N HIS A 66 22.11 -15.19 0.28
CA HIS A 66 21.30 -15.73 -0.82
C HIS A 66 21.09 -14.67 -1.90
N ARG A 67 20.73 -13.45 -1.51
CA ARG A 67 20.49 -12.35 -2.44
C ARG A 67 21.77 -11.90 -3.14
N PHE A 68 22.92 -11.95 -2.47
CA PHE A 68 24.21 -11.72 -3.14
C PHE A 68 24.50 -12.81 -4.19
N ASN A 69 24.15 -14.06 -3.92
CA ASN A 69 24.32 -15.15 -4.88
C ASN A 69 23.39 -15.02 -6.09
N GLU A 70 22.19 -14.45 -5.92
CA GLU A 70 21.21 -14.23 -6.99
C GLU A 70 21.51 -12.99 -7.85
N ILE A 71 21.75 -11.83 -7.22
CA ILE A 71 21.79 -10.53 -7.91
C ILE A 71 23.11 -9.77 -7.73
N GLY A 72 24.12 -10.35 -7.08
CA GLY A 72 25.41 -9.72 -6.84
C GLY A 72 25.33 -8.47 -5.97
N LEU A 73 26.16 -7.47 -6.24
CA LEU A 73 26.26 -6.23 -5.44
C LEU A 73 24.97 -5.39 -5.40
N ALA A 74 24.02 -5.63 -6.31
CA ALA A 74 22.70 -4.99 -6.25
C ALA A 74 21.94 -5.35 -4.96
N CYS A 75 22.32 -6.41 -4.24
CA CYS A 75 21.75 -6.75 -2.93
C CYS A 75 22.12 -5.74 -1.82
N LEU A 76 23.17 -4.93 -2.01
CA LEU A 76 23.62 -3.95 -1.02
C LEU A 76 22.62 -2.81 -0.85
N ASP A 77 21.87 -2.48 -1.90
CA ASP A 77 20.85 -1.45 -1.86
C ASP A 77 19.53 -2.04 -1.32
N PRO A 78 18.98 -1.50 -0.22
CA PRO A 78 17.71 -1.97 0.29
C PRO A 78 16.60 -1.58 -0.67
N ARG A 79 16.11 -2.57 -1.44
CA ARG A 79 14.79 -2.46 -2.08
C ARG A 79 13.76 -2.53 -0.96
N TRP A 80 13.39 -1.37 -0.41
CA TRP A 80 12.18 -1.28 0.41
C TRP A 80 11.03 -1.69 -0.51
N ALA A 81 10.54 -2.91 -0.35
CA ALA A 81 9.32 -3.32 -1.02
C ALA A 81 8.25 -2.34 -0.53
N GLY A 82 7.75 -1.50 -1.44
CA GLY A 82 6.80 -0.44 -1.12
C GLY A 82 5.51 -1.04 -0.59
N GLY A 83 5.42 -1.21 0.72
CA GLY A 83 4.24 -1.69 1.44
C GLY A 83 3.68 -3.03 0.97
N ARG A 84 2.57 -3.42 1.60
CA ARG A 84 1.75 -4.57 1.17
C ARG A 84 1.31 -4.33 -0.28
N PRO A 85 1.45 -5.32 -1.19
CA PRO A 85 0.99 -5.17 -2.57
C PRO A 85 -0.48 -4.71 -2.58
N ARG A 86 -0.78 -3.72 -3.42
CA ARG A 86 -2.14 -3.16 -3.53
C ARG A 86 -3.08 -4.30 -3.96
N ARG A 87 -4.07 -4.61 -3.13
CA ARG A 87 -5.09 -5.63 -3.40
C ARG A 87 -6.06 -5.26 -4.52
N ILE A 88 -6.02 -4.01 -4.98
CA ILE A 88 -6.85 -3.47 -6.05
C ILE A 88 -5.89 -3.17 -7.20
N SER A 89 -6.10 -3.81 -8.34
CA SER A 89 -5.32 -3.54 -9.55
C SER A 89 -5.66 -2.15 -10.09
N CYS A 90 -4.78 -1.59 -10.94
CA CYS A 90 -5.06 -0.30 -11.60
C CYS A 90 -6.36 -0.36 -12.43
N GLU A 91 -6.69 -1.52 -12.98
CA GLU A 91 -7.92 -1.73 -13.73
C GLU A 91 -9.17 -1.74 -12.84
N ASP A 92 -9.09 -2.36 -11.66
CA ASP A 92 -10.17 -2.33 -10.67
C ASP A 92 -10.45 -0.89 -10.23
N GLU A 93 -9.39 -0.10 -10.01
CA GLU A 93 -9.50 1.32 -9.70
C GLU A 93 -10.18 2.10 -10.83
N ALA A 94 -9.78 1.89 -12.09
CA ALA A 94 -10.41 2.52 -13.24
C ALA A 94 -11.89 2.15 -13.36
N PHE A 95 -12.23 0.88 -13.14
CA PHE A 95 -13.61 0.39 -13.15
C PHE A 95 -14.47 1.04 -12.05
N ILE A 96 -13.95 1.10 -10.82
CA ILE A 96 -14.63 1.77 -9.69
C ILE A 96 -14.92 3.23 -10.02
N ILE A 97 -13.96 3.95 -10.62
CA ILE A 97 -14.11 5.35 -10.99
C ILE A 97 -15.16 5.51 -12.10
N ALA A 98 -15.15 4.63 -13.11
CA ALA A 98 -16.11 4.66 -14.20
C ALA A 98 -17.56 4.44 -13.71
N VAL A 99 -17.75 3.46 -12.82
CA VAL A 99 -19.05 3.20 -12.19
C VAL A 99 -19.47 4.36 -11.31
N ALA A 100 -18.56 4.90 -10.49
CA ALA A 100 -18.82 6.04 -9.61
C ALA A 100 -19.25 7.31 -10.36
N ARG A 101 -18.71 7.54 -11.57
CA ARG A 101 -19.08 8.68 -12.43
C ARG A 101 -20.38 8.47 -13.19
N THR A 102 -20.77 7.22 -13.43
CA THR A 102 -21.98 6.89 -14.17
C THR A 102 -23.20 7.02 -13.25
N ARG A 103 -24.30 7.61 -13.72
CA ARG A 103 -25.53 7.68 -12.90
C ARG A 103 -26.10 6.27 -12.70
N PRO A 104 -26.52 5.89 -11.49
CA PRO A 104 -27.03 4.53 -11.23
C PRO A 104 -28.27 4.18 -12.07
N THR A 105 -29.06 5.17 -12.48
CA THR A 105 -30.19 5.00 -13.40
C THR A 105 -29.77 4.47 -14.77
N LYS A 106 -28.59 4.86 -15.27
CA LYS A 106 -28.03 4.33 -16.53
C LYS A 106 -27.56 2.87 -16.39
N LEU A 107 -27.35 2.41 -15.16
CA LEU A 107 -26.97 1.02 -14.85
C LEU A 107 -28.18 0.18 -14.40
N GLY A 108 -29.40 0.65 -14.68
CA GLY A 108 -30.63 -0.08 -14.36
C GLY A 108 -30.96 -0.18 -12.87
N ARG A 109 -30.38 0.68 -12.02
CA ARG A 109 -30.65 0.66 -10.57
C ARG A 109 -31.80 1.58 -10.18
N PRO A 110 -32.63 1.20 -9.19
CA PRO A 110 -33.84 1.94 -8.80
C PRO A 110 -33.54 3.21 -7.98
N PHE A 111 -32.35 3.79 -8.09
CA PHE A 111 -31.95 4.97 -7.33
C PHE A 111 -31.18 5.99 -8.19
N THR A 112 -31.30 7.26 -7.83
CA THR A 112 -30.77 8.40 -8.58
C THR A 112 -29.34 8.78 -8.21
N HIS A 113 -28.89 8.44 -7.00
CA HIS A 113 -27.57 8.81 -6.49
C HIS A 113 -26.82 7.63 -5.89
N TRP A 114 -25.50 7.63 -6.08
CA TRP A 114 -24.60 6.71 -5.39
C TRP A 114 -24.47 7.06 -3.90
N SER A 115 -24.42 6.03 -3.08
CA SER A 115 -23.84 6.10 -1.74
C SER A 115 -22.65 5.17 -1.69
N LEU A 116 -21.71 5.41 -0.77
CA LEU A 116 -20.54 4.53 -0.58
C LEU A 116 -20.94 3.06 -0.36
N ARG A 117 -22.06 2.83 0.33
CA ARG A 117 -22.61 1.48 0.55
C ARG A 117 -23.14 0.88 -0.76
N LYS A 118 -24.02 1.60 -1.47
CA LYS A 118 -24.61 1.13 -2.73
C LYS A 118 -23.56 0.88 -3.81
N LEU A 119 -22.50 1.68 -3.83
CA LEU A 119 -21.39 1.50 -4.76
C LEU A 119 -20.57 0.25 -4.42
N ALA A 120 -20.27 0.01 -3.13
CA ALA A 120 -19.58 -1.21 -2.71
C ALA A 120 -20.42 -2.48 -2.98
N ASP A 121 -21.71 -2.44 -2.69
CA ASP A 121 -22.63 -3.56 -2.95
C ASP A 121 -22.70 -3.84 -4.47
N TYR A 122 -22.86 -2.79 -5.29
CA TYR A 122 -22.87 -2.94 -6.76
C TYR A 122 -21.57 -3.51 -7.33
N LEU A 123 -20.41 -3.16 -6.77
CA LEU A 123 -19.11 -3.68 -7.20
C LEU A 123 -18.88 -5.14 -6.76
N GLY A 124 -19.47 -5.55 -5.64
CA GLY A 124 -19.42 -6.94 -5.16
C GLY A 124 -20.35 -7.88 -5.92
N ASP A 125 -21.51 -7.38 -6.35
CA ASP A 125 -22.55 -8.16 -7.02
C ASP A 125 -22.53 -8.01 -8.55
N ASN A 126 -21.45 -7.45 -9.13
CA ASN A 126 -21.38 -7.21 -10.57
C ASN A 126 -20.98 -8.50 -11.33
N PRO A 127 -21.78 -8.97 -12.31
CA PRO A 127 -21.47 -10.17 -13.08
C PRO A 127 -20.25 -10.01 -14.01
N ASP A 128 -19.89 -8.78 -14.40
CA ASP A 128 -18.78 -8.52 -15.32
C ASP A 128 -17.41 -8.54 -14.60
N ARG A 129 -17.36 -7.99 -13.37
CA ARG A 129 -16.14 -7.90 -12.57
C ARG A 129 -16.45 -7.70 -11.09
N VAL A 130 -16.22 -8.74 -10.29
CA VAL A 130 -16.39 -8.68 -8.83
C VAL A 130 -15.20 -7.97 -8.20
N VAL A 131 -15.43 -6.80 -7.59
CA VAL A 131 -14.39 -6.03 -6.91
C VAL A 131 -14.74 -5.81 -5.44
N THR A 132 -14.10 -6.57 -4.57
CA THR A 132 -14.30 -6.46 -3.12
C THR A 132 -13.45 -5.32 -2.54
N VAL A 133 -14.06 -4.15 -2.32
CA VAL A 133 -13.39 -2.97 -1.75
C VAL A 133 -14.02 -2.57 -0.42
N GLY A 134 -13.18 -2.40 0.61
CA GLY A 134 -13.63 -1.86 1.89
C GLY A 134 -14.07 -0.39 1.76
N ARG A 135 -15.12 -0.01 2.50
CA ARG A 135 -15.73 1.34 2.45
C ARG A 135 -14.72 2.48 2.61
N GLU A 136 -13.75 2.34 3.51
CA GLU A 136 -12.74 3.37 3.74
C GLU A 136 -11.78 3.50 2.55
N ARG A 137 -11.42 2.39 1.92
CA ARG A 137 -10.58 2.42 0.72
C ARG A 137 -11.33 3.06 -0.45
N LEU A 138 -12.61 2.77 -0.60
CA LEU A 138 -13.49 3.41 -1.58
C LEU A 138 -13.60 4.93 -1.33
N ARG A 139 -13.77 5.35 -0.07
CA ARG A 139 -13.80 6.78 0.31
C ARG A 139 -12.49 7.50 -0.04
N GLN A 140 -11.34 6.89 0.26
CA GLN A 140 -10.03 7.44 -0.09
C GLN A 140 -9.82 7.55 -1.60
N LEU A 141 -10.23 6.52 -2.35
CA LEU A 141 -10.12 6.48 -3.81
C LEU A 141 -10.98 7.56 -4.46
N LEU A 142 -12.25 7.68 -4.05
CA LEU A 142 -13.14 8.73 -4.53
C LEU A 142 -12.63 10.14 -4.16
N GLY A 143 -12.11 10.32 -2.94
CA GLY A 143 -11.52 11.57 -2.48
C GLY A 143 -10.28 11.97 -3.29
N HIS A 144 -9.40 11.01 -3.59
CA HIS A 144 -8.22 11.24 -4.44
C HIS A 144 -8.61 11.70 -5.84
N HIS A 145 -9.66 11.10 -6.41
CA HIS A 145 -10.19 11.44 -7.74
C HIS A 145 -11.19 12.61 -7.72
N ARG A 146 -11.33 13.33 -6.58
CA ARG A 146 -12.26 14.45 -6.35
C ARG A 146 -13.72 14.14 -6.68
N ILE A 147 -14.13 12.88 -6.59
CA ILE A 147 -15.51 12.45 -6.77
C ILE A 147 -16.21 12.56 -5.42
N SER A 148 -17.12 13.52 -5.29
CA SER A 148 -17.91 13.72 -4.08
C SER A 148 -19.36 13.34 -4.33
N PHE A 149 -19.88 12.44 -3.49
CA PHE A 149 -21.29 12.06 -3.47
C PHE A 149 -22.06 12.82 -2.38
N GLN A 150 -21.70 14.08 -2.11
CA GLN A 150 -22.33 14.84 -1.02
C GLN A 150 -23.85 14.67 -1.03
N ARG A 151 -24.38 14.31 0.14
CA ARG A 151 -25.80 14.44 0.45
C ARG A 151 -26.19 15.89 0.19
N THR A 152 -27.02 16.14 -0.81
CA THR A 152 -27.93 17.28 -0.70
C THR A 152 -28.81 16.97 0.51
N ARG A 153 -28.57 17.67 1.62
CA ARG A 153 -29.42 17.62 2.80
C ARG A 153 -30.72 18.35 2.45
N THR A 154 -31.63 17.67 1.78
CA THR A 154 -33.01 18.16 1.68
C THR A 154 -33.65 17.89 3.04
N TRP A 155 -33.67 18.91 3.90
CA TRP A 155 -34.61 18.91 5.03
C TRP A 155 -36.02 18.83 4.43
N LYS A 156 -36.79 17.87 4.90
CA LYS A 156 -38.16 17.60 4.49
C LYS A 156 -39.01 17.71 5.76
N GLU A 157 -39.81 18.74 5.86
CA GLU A 157 -41.01 18.77 6.70
C GLU A 157 -42.13 19.08 5.70
N PHE A 158 -42.77 18.06 5.11
CA PHE A 158 -43.95 17.39 5.65
C PHE A 158 -44.92 18.37 6.33
N THR A 159 -45.95 18.71 5.55
CA THR A 159 -47.15 19.46 5.90
C THR A 159 -47.94 18.76 7.01
N ASP A 160 -48.42 19.52 7.99
CA ASP A 160 -49.67 19.22 8.70
C ASP A 160 -50.59 20.45 8.63
N PRO A 161 -51.87 20.29 8.22
CA PRO A 161 -52.89 21.33 8.20
C PRO A 161 -53.68 21.38 9.53
N ASP A 162 -54.28 22.55 9.79
CA ASP A 162 -55.43 22.76 10.70
C ASP A 162 -55.14 23.00 12.20
N LYS A 163 -55.10 24.27 12.63
CA LYS A 163 -56.24 24.91 13.35
C LYS A 163 -56.00 26.39 13.69
N GLU A 164 -57.11 27.10 13.64
CA GLU A 164 -57.34 28.54 13.72
C GLU A 164 -57.00 29.22 15.06
N GLY A 165 -56.88 30.55 15.01
CA GLY A 165 -57.62 31.39 15.94
C GLY A 165 -56.85 32.42 16.78
N ASN A 166 -57.10 33.69 16.45
CA ASN A 166 -57.15 34.86 17.34
C ASN A 166 -55.84 35.58 17.72
N SER A 167 -55.62 36.76 17.14
CA SER A 167 -55.86 38.01 17.87
C SER A 167 -55.64 39.24 16.99
N THR A 168 -56.75 39.94 16.78
CA THR A 168 -56.87 41.31 16.28
C THR A 168 -56.04 42.27 17.12
N GLY A 169 -55.21 43.07 16.47
CA GLY A 169 -54.52 44.23 17.03
C GLY A 169 -54.71 45.43 16.11
N SER A 170 -55.62 46.33 16.51
CA SER A 170 -55.98 47.58 15.85
C SER A 170 -54.81 48.57 15.74
N SER A 171 -54.74 49.29 14.62
CA SER A 171 -54.27 50.68 14.38
C SER A 171 -54.27 50.83 12.85
N THR A 172 -55.04 51.67 12.16
CA THR A 172 -55.69 52.95 12.45
C THR A 172 -56.92 53.08 11.55
#